data_AF-A1SDF4-F1
#
_entry.id   AF-A1SDF4-F1
#
_cell.length_a   1.000
_cell.length_b   1.000
_cell.length_c   1.000
_cell.angle_alpha   90.00
_cell.angle_beta   90.00
_cell.angle_gamma   90.00
#
_symmetry.space_group_name_H-M   'P 1'
#
loop_
_entity.id
_entity.type
_entity.pdbx_description
1 polymer ?
#
loop_
_entity_poly.entity_id
_entity_poly.type
_entity_poly.pdbx_seq_one_letter_code
_entity_poly.pdbx_strand_id
1 'polypeptide(L)'
;MYGDTGTIRALAARLRERADEIRAEAARLLARAEQVPWEGLAAEAMRGHARDRVAALARTAALHEDAADALDRHAREVDRVKDLIAAIERKVRGLLSGLKDRLVPDALDGVLHRFVPPLPGSRDWLDVDLPGLG
;
A
#
# COMPACT_ATOMS: atom_id res chain seq x y z
N MET A 1 8.35 0.89 -13.82
CA MET A 1 8.89 0.01 -12.75
C MET A 1 7.73 -0.32 -11.82
N TYR A 2 7.47 -1.59 -11.50
CA TYR A 2 6.28 -2.01 -10.75
C TYR A 2 6.06 -1.19 -9.48
N GLY A 3 4.91 -0.49 -9.42
CA GLY A 3 4.37 0.30 -8.30
C GLY A 3 5.39 1.02 -7.44
N ASP A 4 5.56 2.32 -7.63
CA ASP A 4 6.21 3.14 -6.61
C ASP A 4 5.34 3.13 -5.34
N THR A 5 5.73 2.28 -4.38
CA THR A 5 5.04 2.14 -3.10
C THR A 5 5.15 3.42 -2.26
N GLY A 6 6.11 4.30 -2.56
CA GLY A 6 6.17 5.66 -2.03
C GLY A 6 4.96 6.49 -2.45
N THR A 7 4.64 6.52 -3.75
CA THR A 7 3.43 7.20 -4.27
C THR A 7 2.14 6.64 -3.66
N ILE A 8 2.04 5.32 -3.49
CA ILE A 8 0.85 4.68 -2.87
C ILE A 8 0.69 5.12 -1.41
N ARG A 9 1.78 5.12 -0.63
CA ARG A 9 1.78 5.59 0.76
C ARG A 9 1.46 7.07 0.87
N ALA A 10 1.98 7.89 -0.04
CA ALA A 10 1.67 9.32 -0.08
C ALA A 10 0.17 9.56 -0.34
N LEU A 11 -0.45 8.76 -1.21
CA LEU A 11 -1.89 8.80 -1.42
C LEU A 11 -2.67 8.37 -0.16
N ALA A 12 -2.24 7.29 0.52
CA ALA A 12 -2.85 6.86 1.77
C ALA A 12 -2.77 7.94 2.87
N ALA A 13 -1.62 8.60 3.01
CA ALA A 13 -1.45 9.72 3.94
C ALA A 13 -2.42 10.87 3.62
N ARG A 14 -2.51 11.26 2.34
CA ARG A 14 -3.45 12.29 1.89
C ARG A 14 -4.90 11.92 2.20
N LEU A 15 -5.31 10.66 2.04
CA LEU A 15 -6.67 10.23 2.39
C LEU A 15 -6.95 10.38 3.89
N ARG A 16 -5.98 10.10 4.76
CA ARG A 16 -6.11 10.32 6.21
C ARG A 16 -6.23 11.79 6.56
N GLU A 17 -5.40 12.64 5.96
CA GLU A 17 -5.52 14.10 6.10
C GLU A 17 -6.92 14.59 5.70
N ARG A 18 -7.47 14.08 4.58
CA ARG A 18 -8.84 14.40 4.16
C ARG A 18 -9.89 13.90 5.15
N ALA A 19 -9.72 12.73 5.74
CA ALA A 19 -10.63 12.23 6.78
C ALA A 19 -10.64 13.16 8.01
N ASP A 20 -9.47 13.62 8.45
CA ASP A 20 -9.34 14.54 9.58
C ASP A 20 -9.93 15.92 9.28
N GLU A 21 -9.71 16.45 8.08
CA GLU A 21 -10.35 17.69 7.62
C GLU A 21 -11.89 17.58 7.64
N ILE A 22 -12.44 16.45 7.16
CA ILE A 22 -13.88 16.20 7.15
C ILE A 22 -14.44 16.15 8.58
N ARG A 23 -13.75 15.48 9.51
CA ARG A 23 -14.15 15.42 10.91
C ARG A 23 -14.12 16.79 11.57
N ALA A 24 -13.07 17.57 11.30
CA ALA A 24 -12.95 18.92 11.83
C ALA A 24 -14.09 19.82 11.33
N GLU A 25 -14.46 19.70 10.04
CA GLU A 25 -15.60 20.44 9.49
C GLU A 25 -16.93 19.98 10.08
N ALA A 26 -17.13 18.67 10.27
CA ALA A 26 -18.32 18.13 10.92
C ALA A 26 -18.46 18.65 12.37
N ALA A 27 -17.36 18.69 13.12
CA ALA A 27 -17.33 19.25 14.48
C ALA A 27 -17.69 20.74 14.50
N ARG A 28 -17.16 21.52 13.54
CA ARG A 28 -17.51 22.94 13.38
C ARG A 28 -18.99 23.14 13.05
N LEU A 29 -19.54 22.32 12.16
CA LEU A 29 -20.96 22.35 11.79
C LEU A 29 -21.84 22.09 13.01
N LEU A 30 -21.53 21.05 13.79
CA LEU A 30 -22.28 20.73 15.00
C LEU A 30 -22.20 21.86 16.03
N ALA A 31 -21.00 22.38 16.30
CA ALA A 31 -20.82 23.48 17.25
C ALA A 31 -21.62 24.72 16.85
N ARG A 32 -21.62 25.09 15.56
CA ARG A 32 -22.42 26.22 15.07
C ARG A 32 -23.91 25.97 15.17
N ALA A 33 -24.38 24.76 14.90
CA ALA A 33 -25.78 24.39 15.01
C ALA A 33 -26.29 24.48 16.46
N GLU A 34 -25.48 24.11 17.44
CA GLU A 34 -25.85 24.19 18.87
C GLU A 34 -25.81 25.63 19.41
N GLN A 35 -25.06 26.54 18.78
CA GLN A 35 -24.92 27.94 19.21
C GLN A 35 -26.02 28.88 18.66
N VAL A 36 -26.97 28.39 17.87
CA VAL A 36 -28.03 29.23 17.30
C VAL A 36 -28.96 29.73 18.42
N PRO A 37 -29.20 31.06 18.52
CA PRO A 37 -29.86 31.65 19.68
C PRO A 37 -31.39 31.53 19.67
N TRP A 38 -31.99 31.08 18.55
CA TRP A 38 -33.45 30.91 18.46
C TRP A 38 -33.89 29.51 18.91
N GLU A 39 -35.09 29.44 19.47
CA GLU A 39 -35.69 28.21 20.01
C GLU A 39 -36.99 27.83 19.27
N GLY A 40 -37.50 26.63 19.55
CA GLY A 40 -38.73 26.08 18.98
C GLY A 40 -38.51 25.06 17.85
N LEU A 41 -39.60 24.62 17.23
CA LEU A 41 -39.63 23.51 16.27
C LEU A 41 -38.66 23.71 15.08
N ALA A 42 -38.54 24.94 14.58
CA ALA A 42 -37.60 25.24 13.49
C ALA A 42 -36.13 25.08 13.92
N ALA A 43 -35.80 25.46 15.16
CA ALA A 43 -34.47 25.28 15.74
C ALA A 43 -34.14 23.79 15.88
N GLU A 44 -35.09 23.01 16.41
CA GLU A 44 -34.96 21.56 16.57
C GLU A 44 -34.79 20.85 15.23
N ALA A 45 -35.58 21.21 14.22
CA ALA A 45 -35.46 20.66 12.87
C ALA A 45 -34.09 20.96 12.25
N MET A 46 -33.59 22.20 12.40
CA MET A 46 -32.25 22.58 11.94
C MET A 46 -31.16 21.79 12.65
N ARG A 47 -31.24 21.61 13.98
CA ARG A 47 -30.27 20.81 14.74
C ARG A 47 -30.33 19.34 14.33
N GLY A 48 -31.53 18.80 14.07
CA GLY A 48 -31.72 17.45 13.51
C GLY A 48 -30.98 17.29 12.18
N HIS A 49 -31.22 18.19 11.23
CA HIS A 49 -30.52 18.17 9.93
C HIS A 49 -29.00 18.33 10.05
N ALA A 50 -28.53 19.16 10.97
CA ALA A 50 -27.10 19.29 11.23
C ALA A 50 -26.51 17.96 11.72
N ARG A 51 -27.19 17.26 12.64
CA ARG A 51 -26.74 15.94 13.14
C ARG A 51 -26.75 14.88 12.04
N ASP A 52 -27.76 14.86 11.18
CA ASP A 52 -27.80 13.96 10.02
C ASP A 52 -26.62 14.20 9.07
N ARG A 53 -26.31 15.48 8.81
CA ARG A 53 -25.18 15.86 7.97
C ARG A 53 -23.85 15.49 8.61
N VAL A 54 -23.69 15.70 9.91
CA VAL A 54 -22.50 15.30 10.68
C VAL A 54 -22.30 13.79 10.61
N ALA A 55 -23.37 13.00 10.76
CA ALA A 55 -23.31 11.55 10.62
C ALA A 55 -22.90 11.12 9.21
N ALA A 56 -23.39 11.81 8.17
CA ALA A 56 -22.97 11.55 6.79
C ALA A 56 -21.48 11.88 6.55
N LEU A 57 -20.99 13.02 7.06
CA LEU A 57 -19.58 13.41 6.98
C LEU A 57 -18.69 12.41 7.72
N ALA A 58 -19.10 11.94 8.90
CA ALA A 58 -18.36 10.93 9.66
C ALA A 58 -18.22 9.60 8.88
N ARG A 59 -19.29 9.14 8.19
CA ARG A 59 -19.21 7.98 7.30
C ARG A 59 -18.24 8.19 6.14
N THR A 60 -18.25 9.38 5.53
CA THR A 60 -17.30 9.71 4.45
C THR A 60 -15.85 9.71 4.94
N ALA A 61 -15.58 10.25 6.14
CA ALA A 61 -14.25 10.21 6.73
C ALA A 61 -13.78 8.77 6.97
N ALA A 62 -14.65 7.90 7.51
CA ALA A 62 -14.33 6.49 7.71
C ALA A 62 -13.98 5.78 6.38
N LEU A 63 -14.73 6.05 5.30
CA LEU A 63 -14.40 5.50 3.97
C LEU A 63 -13.03 5.94 3.44
N HIS A 64 -12.58 7.15 3.78
CA HIS A 64 -11.23 7.61 3.42
C HIS A 64 -10.16 6.85 4.21
N GLU A 65 -10.39 6.56 5.48
CA GLU A 65 -9.47 5.76 6.29
C GLU A 65 -9.41 4.30 5.83
N ASP A 66 -10.56 3.68 5.55
CA ASP A 66 -10.63 2.32 5.01
C ASP A 66 -9.85 2.21 3.70
N ALA A 67 -9.99 3.22 2.83
CA ALA A 67 -9.23 3.30 1.58
C ALA A 67 -7.72 3.49 1.84
N ALA A 68 -7.34 4.36 2.77
CA ALA A 68 -5.93 4.55 3.16
C ALA A 68 -5.31 3.25 3.69
N ASP A 69 -6.03 2.51 4.54
CA ASP A 69 -5.58 1.23 5.10
C ASP A 69 -5.44 0.15 4.02
N ALA A 70 -6.36 0.12 3.06
CA ALA A 70 -6.27 -0.78 1.90
C ALA A 70 -5.03 -0.48 1.05
N LEU A 71 -4.74 0.80 0.80
CA LEU A 71 -3.55 1.23 0.06
C LEU A 71 -2.26 0.87 0.79
N ASP A 72 -2.18 1.07 2.11
CA ASP A 72 -1.00 0.70 2.88
C ASP A 72 -0.77 -0.81 2.91
N ARG A 73 -1.85 -1.60 3.03
CA ARG A 73 -1.77 -3.06 2.93
C ARG A 73 -1.23 -3.48 1.57
N HIS A 74 -1.73 -2.86 0.50
CA HIS A 74 -1.25 -3.13 -0.85
C HIS A 74 0.23 -2.75 -1.03
N ALA A 75 0.65 -1.58 -0.54
CA ALA A 75 2.04 -1.14 -0.60
C ALA A 75 2.98 -2.12 0.13
N ARG A 76 2.57 -2.61 1.31
CA ARG A 76 3.33 -3.64 2.06
C ARG A 76 3.46 -4.95 1.28
N GLU A 77 2.39 -5.39 0.61
CA GLU A 77 2.44 -6.62 -0.19
C GLU A 77 3.35 -6.46 -1.41
N VAL A 78 3.29 -5.32 -2.09
CA VAL A 78 4.20 -5.03 -3.21
C VAL A 78 5.66 -5.02 -2.75
N ASP A 79 5.96 -4.41 -1.60
CA ASP A 79 7.32 -4.41 -1.06
C ASP A 79 7.78 -5.83 -0.67
N ARG A 80 6.90 -6.62 -0.03
CA ARG A 80 7.17 -8.03 0.28
C ARG A 80 7.54 -8.82 -0.99
N VAL A 81 6.77 -8.66 -2.07
CA VAL A 81 7.05 -9.34 -3.34
C VAL A 81 8.39 -8.88 -3.94
N LYS A 82 8.69 -7.59 -3.88
CA LYS A 82 9.99 -7.05 -4.33
C LYS A 82 11.16 -7.62 -3.52
N ASP A 83 11.01 -7.73 -2.21
CA ASP A 83 12.02 -8.30 -1.32
C ASP A 83 12.26 -9.78 -1.62
N LEU A 84 11.20 -10.54 -1.93
CA LEU A 84 11.30 -11.93 -2.37
C LEU A 84 12.07 -12.05 -3.69
N ILE A 85 11.70 -11.25 -4.70
CA ILE A 85 12.42 -11.20 -5.98
C ILE A 85 13.91 -10.91 -5.76
N ALA A 86 14.22 -9.88 -4.96
CA ALA A 86 15.60 -9.51 -4.68
C ALA A 86 16.35 -10.60 -3.89
N ALA A 87 15.68 -11.34 -3.00
CA ALA A 87 16.27 -12.46 -2.29
C ALA A 87 16.61 -13.62 -3.22
N ILE A 88 15.71 -13.97 -4.15
CA ILE A 88 15.93 -15.01 -5.16
C ILE A 88 17.09 -14.59 -6.07
N GLU A 89 17.10 -13.36 -6.56
CA GLU A 89 18.20 -12.80 -7.38
C GLU A 89 19.56 -12.93 -6.68
N ARG A 90 19.64 -12.55 -5.40
CA ARG A 90 20.88 -12.67 -4.61
C ARG A 90 21.29 -14.13 -4.45
N LYS A 91 20.35 -15.04 -4.19
CA LYS A 91 20.63 -16.47 -4.04
C LYS A 91 21.17 -17.06 -5.34
N VAL A 92 20.54 -16.78 -6.48
CA VAL A 92 21.02 -17.24 -7.79
C VAL A 92 22.39 -16.68 -8.11
N ARG A 93 22.62 -15.38 -7.88
CA ARG A 93 23.94 -14.77 -8.09
C ARG A 93 25.02 -15.42 -7.22
N GLY A 94 24.71 -15.71 -5.96
CA GLY A 94 25.62 -16.42 -5.05
C GLY A 94 25.95 -17.84 -5.52
N LEU A 95 24.94 -18.59 -5.98
CA LEU A 95 25.14 -19.93 -6.53
C LEU A 95 26.00 -19.93 -7.80
N LEU A 96 25.73 -19.00 -8.73
CA LEU A 96 26.52 -18.84 -9.95
C LEU A 96 27.97 -18.43 -9.65
N SER A 97 28.19 -17.54 -8.68
CA SER A 97 29.55 -17.18 -8.25
C SER A 97 30.29 -18.38 -7.66
N GLY A 98 29.63 -19.14 -6.78
CA GLY A 98 30.24 -20.33 -6.18
C GLY A 98 30.52 -21.45 -7.18
N LEU A 99 29.71 -21.57 -8.26
CA LEU A 99 29.99 -22.48 -9.37
C LEU A 99 31.19 -22.01 -10.19
N LYS A 100 31.27 -20.71 -10.50
CA LYS A 100 32.41 -20.12 -11.22
C LYS A 100 33.74 -20.35 -10.49
N ASP A 101 33.73 -20.29 -9.17
CA ASP A 101 34.94 -20.52 -8.36
C ASP A 101 35.38 -22.00 -8.33
N ARG A 102 34.49 -22.94 -8.70
CA ARG A 102 34.71 -24.39 -8.59
C ARG A 102 34.83 -25.13 -9.92
N LEU A 103 34.25 -24.59 -10.99
CA LEU A 103 34.20 -25.22 -12.30
C LEU A 103 35.21 -24.59 -13.27
N VAL A 104 35.72 -25.42 -14.18
CA VAL A 104 36.45 -24.93 -15.35
C VAL A 104 35.50 -24.20 -16.32
N PRO A 105 35.97 -23.22 -17.12
CA PRO A 105 35.12 -22.35 -17.94
C PRO A 105 34.10 -23.09 -18.82
N ASP A 106 34.51 -24.14 -19.55
CA ASP A 106 33.61 -24.90 -20.43
C ASP A 106 32.44 -25.57 -19.70
N ALA A 107 32.67 -26.02 -18.46
CA ALA A 107 31.63 -26.63 -17.63
C ALA A 107 30.65 -25.57 -17.09
N LEU A 108 31.13 -24.36 -16.81
CA LEU A 108 30.29 -23.24 -16.39
C LEU A 108 29.41 -22.74 -17.56
N ASP A 109 29.97 -22.67 -18.78
CA ASP A 109 29.24 -22.26 -19.97
C ASP A 109 28.09 -23.22 -20.29
N GLY A 110 28.29 -24.53 -20.12
CA GLY A 110 27.22 -25.52 -20.25
C GLY A 110 26.07 -25.35 -19.26
N VAL A 111 26.36 -24.88 -18.04
CA VAL A 111 25.34 -24.57 -17.02
C VAL A 111 24.60 -23.28 -17.37
N LEU A 112 25.32 -22.22 -17.75
CA LEU A 112 24.72 -20.94 -18.15
C LEU A 112 23.84 -21.07 -19.40
N HIS A 113 24.19 -21.96 -20.32
CA HIS A 113 23.36 -22.21 -21.51
C HIS A 113 22.02 -22.90 -21.16
N ARG A 114 21.93 -23.59 -20.02
CA ARG A 114 20.71 -24.27 -19.54
C ARG A 114 19.83 -23.38 -18.66
N PHE A 115 20.40 -22.33 -18.07
CA PHE A 115 19.70 -21.41 -17.20
C PHE A 115 19.95 -19.97 -17.62
N VAL A 116 18.94 -19.33 -18.20
CA VAL A 116 18.94 -17.90 -18.51
C VAL A 116 18.25 -17.18 -17.35
N PRO A 117 18.98 -16.39 -16.54
CA PRO A 117 18.37 -15.66 -15.43
C PRO A 117 17.35 -14.64 -15.95
N PRO A 118 16.18 -14.51 -15.30
CA PRO A 118 15.22 -13.46 -15.64
C PRO A 118 15.82 -12.04 -15.51
N LEU A 119 15.15 -11.07 -16.13
CA LEU A 119 15.55 -9.67 -16.00
C LEU A 119 15.48 -9.23 -14.52
N PRO A 120 16.42 -8.40 -14.05
CA PRO A 120 16.37 -7.86 -12.68
C PRO A 120 15.04 -7.17 -12.39
N GLY A 121 14.45 -7.48 -11.23
CA GLY A 121 13.16 -6.97 -10.77
C GLY A 121 11.95 -7.57 -11.48
N SER A 122 12.12 -8.55 -12.38
CA SER A 122 11.00 -9.23 -13.03
C SER A 122 10.22 -10.10 -12.04
N ARG A 123 8.91 -10.21 -12.24
CA ARG A 123 8.05 -11.16 -11.50
C ARG A 123 8.45 -12.61 -11.77
N ASP A 124 9.03 -12.90 -12.92
CA ASP A 124 9.44 -14.26 -13.33
C ASP A 124 10.47 -14.87 -12.36
N TRP A 125 11.16 -14.05 -11.56
CA TRP A 125 12.01 -14.55 -10.48
C TRP A 125 11.25 -15.38 -9.45
N LEU A 126 9.94 -15.15 -9.27
CA LEU A 126 9.11 -15.94 -8.36
C LEU A 126 8.87 -17.37 -8.85
N ASP A 127 9.08 -17.63 -10.14
CA ASP A 127 8.88 -18.96 -10.75
C ASP A 127 10.20 -19.76 -10.83
N VAL A 128 11.33 -19.18 -10.37
CA VAL A 128 12.64 -19.85 -10.36
C VAL A 128 12.68 -20.87 -9.21
N ASP A 129 12.67 -22.15 -9.56
CA ASP A 129 12.85 -23.24 -8.60
C ASP A 129 14.32 -23.33 -8.15
N LEU A 130 14.55 -23.16 -6.85
CA LEU A 130 15.87 -23.22 -6.24
C LEU A 130 15.88 -24.21 -5.08
N PRO A 131 16.88 -25.11 -4.99
CA PRO A 131 16.99 -26.02 -3.87
C PRO A 131 17.07 -25.26 -2.53
N GLY A 132 16.22 -25.64 -1.57
CA GLY A 132 16.14 -25.05 -0.23
C GLY A 132 15.36 -23.73 -0.12
N LEU A 133 14.28 -23.57 -0.91
CA LEU A 133 13.31 -22.46 -0.81
C LEU A 133 11.86 -22.96 -0.62
N GLY A 134 11.70 -24.20 -0.13
CA GLY A 134 10.43 -24.81 0.27
C GLY A 134 10.39 -25.07 1.77
#